data_AF-A0A4Y2KBR4-F1
#
_entry.id   AF-A0A4Y2KBR4-F1
#
_cell.length_a   1.000
_cell.length_b   1.000
_cell.length_c   1.000
_cell.angle_alpha   90.00
_cell.angle_beta   90.00
_cell.angle_gamma   90.00
#
_symmetry.space_group_name_H-M   'P 1'
#
loop_
_entity.id
_entity.type
_entity.pdbx_description
1 polymer ?
#
loop_
_entity_poly.entity_id
_entity_poly.type
_entity_poly.pdbx_seq_one_letter_code
_entity_poly.pdbx_strand_id
1 'polypeptide(L)'
;MNNLNVKMQGKNQFIDDIWAHLKAFKLKLNLFVGQLAKNDLSHFSRLNSIPSVNEEKLKNYEYGLKKLHFEFERRFQDFSAIQTELDIFTMPFNVNCEAVRSDLQLELIELQTNNHLKQSFLNMSKLEFYKSLSKVSFPHLISHV
;
A
#
# COMPACT_ATOMS: atom_id res chain seq x y z
N MET A 1 4.60 8.12 17.50
CA MET A 1 5.37 7.11 16.75
C MET A 1 4.87 5.67 16.89
N ASN A 2 3.86 5.36 17.73
CA ASN A 2 3.47 3.96 17.96
C ASN A 2 2.48 3.34 16.96
N ASN A 3 1.64 4.12 16.27
CA ASN A 3 0.55 3.53 15.48
C ASN A 3 1.05 2.79 14.21
N LEU A 4 2.00 3.37 13.46
CA LEU A 4 2.59 2.68 12.31
C LEU A 4 3.34 1.41 12.75
N ASN A 5 4.14 1.50 13.81
CA ASN A 5 4.90 0.35 14.28
C ASN A 5 3.98 -0.79 14.76
N VAL A 6 2.90 -0.47 15.49
CA VAL A 6 1.86 -1.44 15.87
C VAL A 6 1.20 -2.07 14.64
N LYS A 7 0.93 -1.26 13.60
CA LYS A 7 0.38 -1.72 12.32
C LYS A 7 1.38 -2.46 11.42
N MET A 8 2.66 -2.50 11.74
CA MET A 8 3.66 -3.29 11.01
C MET A 8 4.04 -4.57 11.75
N GLN A 9 3.86 -4.57 13.07
CA GLN A 9 4.22 -5.68 13.97
C GLN A 9 2.98 -6.48 14.41
N GLY A 10 1.83 -6.25 13.79
CA GLY A 10 0.61 -6.99 14.07
C GLY A 10 0.75 -8.46 13.68
N LYS A 11 0.11 -9.36 14.43
CA LYS A 11 0.01 -10.77 14.03
C LYS A 11 -0.93 -10.91 12.84
N ASN A 12 -0.66 -11.87 11.95
CA ASN A 12 -1.49 -12.22 10.78
C ASN A 12 -1.67 -11.10 9.73
N GLN A 13 -0.70 -10.20 9.61
CA GLN A 13 -0.72 -9.20 8.53
C GLN A 13 -0.11 -9.81 7.27
N PHE A 14 -0.82 -9.69 6.14
CA PHE A 14 -0.21 -10.01 4.86
C PHE A 14 0.76 -8.89 4.48
N ILE A 15 1.74 -9.23 3.63
CA ILE A 15 2.74 -8.26 3.15
C ILE A 15 2.09 -7.06 2.46
N ASP A 16 0.92 -7.26 1.82
CA ASP A 16 0.18 -6.18 1.20
C ASP A 16 -0.50 -5.24 2.21
N ASP A 17 -0.95 -5.74 3.36
CA ASP A 17 -1.50 -4.88 4.43
C ASP A 17 -0.41 -3.96 4.97
N ILE A 18 0.79 -4.51 5.20
CA ILE A 18 1.98 -3.75 5.60
C ILE A 18 2.29 -2.69 4.55
N TRP A 19 2.26 -3.08 3.28
CA TRP A 19 2.54 -2.17 2.18
C TRP A 19 1.51 -1.05 2.04
N ALA A 20 0.22 -1.34 2.20
CA ALA A 20 -0.83 -0.33 2.22
C ALA A 20 -0.64 0.68 3.36
N HIS A 21 -0.23 0.20 4.54
CA HIS A 21 0.09 1.08 5.67
C HIS A 21 1.31 1.97 5.39
N LEU A 22 2.35 1.43 4.76
CA LEU A 22 3.53 2.18 4.35
C LEU A 22 3.19 3.26 3.30
N LYS A 23 2.44 2.91 2.25
CA LYS A 23 1.94 3.86 1.25
C LYS A 23 1.16 5.00 1.89
N ALA A 24 0.20 4.67 2.76
CA ALA A 24 -0.60 5.69 3.45
C ALA A 24 0.25 6.60 4.36
N PHE A 25 1.26 6.05 5.03
CA PHE A 25 2.17 6.84 5.86
C PHE A 25 3.03 7.79 5.03
N LYS A 26 3.61 7.32 3.92
CA LYS A 26 4.38 8.13 2.98
C LYS A 26 3.56 9.30 2.43
N LEU A 27 2.33 9.03 1.99
CA LEU A 27 1.41 10.06 1.50
C LEU A 27 1.10 11.12 2.58
N LYS A 28 0.91 10.70 3.83
CA LYS A 28 0.72 11.63 4.96
C LYS A 28 1.95 12.49 5.20
N LEU A 29 3.15 11.92 5.17
CA LEU A 29 4.39 12.70 5.29
C LEU A 29 4.49 13.76 4.18
N ASN A 30 4.21 13.38 2.93
CA ASN A 30 4.25 14.31 1.81
C ASN A 30 3.20 15.44 1.95
N LEU A 31 1.98 15.10 2.36
CA LEU A 31 0.93 16.07 2.67
C LEU A 31 1.39 17.06 3.76
N PHE A 32 1.93 16.54 4.86
CA PHE A 32 2.40 17.32 6.00
C PHE A 32 3.55 18.26 5.63
N VAL A 33 4.49 17.82 4.78
CA VAL A 33 5.52 18.68 4.22
C VAL A 33 4.90 19.85 3.45
N GLY A 34 3.95 19.57 2.55
CA GLY A 34 3.29 20.61 1.76
C GLY A 34 2.44 21.57 2.60
N GLN A 35 1.86 21.09 3.69
CA GLN A 35 1.10 21.91 4.64
C GLN A 35 2.01 22.85 5.44
N LEU A 36 3.11 22.33 5.99
CA LEU A 36 4.07 23.15 6.73
C LEU A 36 4.70 24.24 5.84
N ALA A 37 5.00 23.92 4.57
CA ALA A 37 5.51 24.90 3.61
C ALA A 37 4.52 26.06 3.32
N LYS A 38 3.22 25.83 3.54
CA LYS A 38 2.14 26.82 3.37
C LYS A 38 1.66 27.42 4.69
N ASN A 39 2.31 27.10 5.81
CA ASN A 39 1.84 27.41 7.16
C ASN A 39 0.42 26.89 7.45
N ASP A 40 -0.04 25.84 6.76
CA ASP A 40 -1.30 25.17 7.07
C ASP A 40 -1.09 24.21 8.25
N LEU A 41 -1.68 24.55 9.40
CA LEU A 41 -1.55 23.79 10.64
C LEU A 41 -2.79 22.94 10.96
N SER A 42 -3.70 22.76 9.99
CA SER A 42 -5.00 22.08 10.20
C SER A 42 -4.88 20.67 10.78
N HIS A 43 -3.80 19.94 10.48
CA HIS A 43 -3.54 18.59 11.01
C HIS A 43 -2.54 18.55 12.18
N PHE A 44 -2.07 19.72 12.64
CA PHE A 44 -1.13 19.86 13.74
C PHE A 44 -1.79 20.59 14.90
N SER A 45 -2.82 19.99 15.52
CA SER A 45 -3.65 20.62 16.55
C SER A 45 -2.87 21.35 17.65
N ARG A 46 -1.75 20.77 18.12
CA ARG A 46 -0.87 21.43 19.10
C ARG A 46 -0.19 22.68 18.54
N LEU A 47 0.36 22.63 17.32
CA LEU A 47 0.96 23.81 16.69
C LEU A 47 -0.10 24.88 16.38
N ASN A 48 -1.27 24.45 15.90
CA ASN A 48 -2.39 25.34 15.58
C ASN A 48 -2.97 26.05 16.81
N SER A 49 -2.77 25.51 18.01
CA SER A 49 -3.20 26.13 19.27
C SER A 49 -2.26 27.25 19.77
N ILE A 50 -1.09 27.42 19.16
CA ILE A 50 -0.10 28.42 19.57
C ILE A 50 -0.41 29.75 18.85
N PRO A 51 -0.56 30.89 19.56
CA PRO A 51 -0.97 32.17 18.96
C PRO A 51 -0.05 32.70 17.85
N SER A 52 1.25 32.41 17.95
CA SER A 52 2.24 32.75 16.92
C SER A 52 3.29 31.66 16.87
N VAL A 53 3.34 30.92 15.76
CA VAL A 53 4.33 29.88 15.54
C VAL A 53 5.53 30.48 14.83
N ASN A 54 6.73 30.19 15.34
CA ASN A 54 7.97 30.62 14.73
C ASN A 54 8.18 29.92 13.37
N GLU A 55 8.30 30.70 12.29
CA GLU A 55 8.48 30.21 10.92
C GLU A 55 9.76 29.38 10.73
N GLU A 56 10.86 29.73 11.40
CA GLU A 56 12.11 28.97 11.36
C GLU A 56 11.90 27.56 11.94
N LYS A 57 11.12 27.45 13.03
CA LYS A 57 10.75 26.14 13.59
C LYS A 57 9.88 25.33 12.61
N LEU A 58 8.95 25.97 11.90
CA LEU A 58 8.14 25.29 10.88
C LEU A 58 9.01 24.76 9.74
N LYS A 59 9.98 25.56 9.26
CA LYS A 59 10.97 25.11 8.25
C LYS A 59 11.80 23.93 8.75
N ASN A 60 12.21 23.93 10.02
CA ASN A 60 12.93 22.80 10.61
C ASN A 60 12.08 21.52 10.67
N TYR A 61 10.79 21.63 11.01
CA TYR A 61 9.88 20.48 10.97
C TYR A 61 9.64 19.99 9.55
N GLU A 62 9.41 20.89 8.60
CA GLU A 62 9.27 20.58 7.18
C GLU A 62 10.49 19.81 6.67
N TYR A 63 11.70 20.29 6.97
CA TYR A 63 12.95 19.63 6.61
C TYR A 63 13.07 18.23 7.25
N GLY A 64 12.72 18.11 8.54
CA GLY A 64 12.71 16.82 9.23
C GLY A 64 11.75 15.82 8.59
N LEU A 65 10.55 16.25 8.19
CA LEU A 65 9.57 15.40 7.50
C LEU A 65 10.04 15.02 6.09
N LYS A 66 10.66 15.94 5.34
CA LYS A 66 11.27 15.65 4.03
C LYS A 66 12.35 14.56 4.15
N LYS A 67 13.25 14.68 5.13
CA LYS A 67 14.28 13.68 5.40
C LYS A 67 13.66 12.33 5.78
N LEU A 68 12.64 12.33 6.63
CA LEU A 68 11.94 11.11 7.02
C LEU A 68 11.25 10.45 5.82
N HIS A 69 10.58 11.21 4.96
CA HIS A 69 9.97 10.71 3.74
C HIS A 69 11.01 10.03 2.83
N PHE A 70 12.16 10.68 2.62
CA PHE A 70 13.26 10.12 1.83
C PHE A 70 13.79 8.81 2.42
N GLU A 71 13.98 8.75 3.73
CA GLU A 71 14.42 7.52 4.41
C GLU A 71 13.42 6.36 4.25
N PHE A 72 12.12 6.66 4.26
CA PHE A 72 11.08 5.68 3.98
C PHE A 72 11.09 5.21 2.52
N GLU A 73 11.25 6.11 1.56
CA GLU A 73 11.41 5.74 0.14
C GLU A 73 12.60 4.79 -0.04
N ARG A 74 13.76 5.16 0.50
CA ARG A 74 14.98 4.38 0.40
C ARG A 74 14.85 3.01 1.06
N ARG A 75 14.28 2.95 2.28
CA ARG A 75 14.18 1.71 3.06
C ARG A 75 13.20 0.70 2.44
N PHE A 76 12.13 1.18 1.81
CA PHE A 76 11.06 0.34 1.29
C PHE A 76 10.99 0.36 -0.24
N GLN A 77 12.11 0.65 -0.91
CA GLN A 77 12.17 0.71 -2.36
C GLN A 77 11.82 -0.63 -3.01
N ASP A 78 12.19 -1.75 -2.38
CA ASP A 78 11.92 -3.11 -2.90
C ASP A 78 10.42 -3.41 -3.00
N PHE A 79 9.60 -2.84 -2.12
CA PHE A 79 8.14 -2.98 -2.20
C PHE A 79 7.56 -2.37 -3.48
N SER A 80 8.18 -1.29 -3.97
CA SER A 80 7.80 -0.70 -5.26
C SER A 80 8.19 -1.62 -6.42
N ALA A 81 9.28 -2.38 -6.30
CA ALA A 81 9.72 -3.32 -7.33
C ALA A 81 8.80 -4.53 -7.45
N ILE A 82 8.20 -4.98 -6.34
CA ILE A 82 7.24 -6.11 -6.31
C ILE A 82 5.77 -5.66 -6.37
N GLN A 83 5.51 -4.38 -6.66
CA GLN A 83 4.17 -3.80 -6.62
C GLN A 83 3.16 -4.59 -7.46
N THR A 84 3.51 -4.95 -8.69
CA THR A 84 2.65 -5.71 -9.59
C THR A 84 2.30 -7.07 -9.02
N GLU A 85 3.27 -7.75 -8.41
CA GLU A 85 3.09 -9.08 -7.83
C GLU A 85 2.16 -9.03 -6.60
N LEU A 86 2.27 -7.96 -5.80
CA LEU A 86 1.35 -7.68 -4.69
C LEU A 86 -0.06 -7.36 -5.21
N ASP A 87 -0.19 -6.61 -6.30
CA ASP A 87 -1.48 -6.24 -6.86
C ASP A 87 -2.21 -7.47 -7.43
N ILE A 88 -1.49 -8.41 -8.04
CA ILE A 88 -2.03 -9.70 -8.48
C ILE A 88 -2.56 -10.51 -7.29
N PHE A 89 -1.86 -10.52 -6.15
CA PHE A 89 -2.30 -11.22 -4.95
C PHE A 89 -3.48 -10.53 -4.23
N THR A 90 -3.55 -9.20 -4.28
CA THR A 90 -4.53 -8.44 -3.49
C THR A 90 -5.79 -8.11 -4.22
N MET A 91 -5.68 -7.78 -5.50
CA MET A 91 -6.76 -7.28 -6.33
C MET A 91 -6.66 -7.91 -7.72
N PRO A 92 -6.60 -9.27 -7.83
CA PRO A 92 -6.41 -9.94 -9.11
C PRO A 92 -7.48 -9.55 -10.15
N PHE A 93 -8.66 -9.11 -9.69
CA PHE A 93 -9.77 -8.68 -10.51
C PHE A 93 -9.64 -7.28 -11.14
N ASN A 94 -8.65 -6.48 -10.69
CA ASN A 94 -8.47 -5.09 -11.10
C ASN A 94 -7.09 -4.81 -11.74
N VAL A 95 -6.24 -5.84 -11.87
CA VAL A 95 -4.92 -5.69 -12.47
C VAL A 95 -5.04 -5.57 -13.98
N ASN A 96 -4.22 -4.70 -14.59
CA ASN A 96 -4.09 -4.66 -16.04
C ASN A 96 -3.34 -5.90 -16.54
N CYS A 97 -4.06 -6.85 -17.15
CA CYS A 97 -3.49 -8.09 -17.65
C CYS A 97 -2.35 -7.87 -18.67
N GLU A 98 -2.38 -6.80 -19.47
CA GLU A 98 -1.33 -6.54 -20.46
C GLU A 98 0.02 -6.15 -19.83
N ALA A 99 -0.02 -5.64 -18.59
CA ALA A 99 1.17 -5.17 -17.87
C ALA A 99 1.81 -6.23 -16.95
N VAL A 100 1.24 -7.43 -16.88
CA VAL A 100 1.81 -8.54 -16.09
C VAL A 100 2.66 -9.47 -16.95
N ARG A 101 3.39 -10.38 -16.30
CA ARG A 101 4.17 -11.42 -16.96
C ARG A 101 3.30 -12.30 -17.87
N SER A 102 3.84 -12.71 -19.01
CA SER A 102 3.13 -13.44 -20.07
C SER A 102 2.44 -14.72 -19.62
N ASP A 103 3.03 -15.42 -18.65
CA ASP A 103 2.53 -16.68 -18.08
C ASP A 103 1.25 -16.50 -17.24
N LEU A 104 0.98 -15.28 -16.75
CA LEU A 104 -0.20 -14.97 -15.95
C LEU A 104 -1.32 -14.30 -16.75
N GLN A 105 -1.04 -13.78 -17.94
CA GLN A 105 -1.99 -12.95 -18.70
C GLN A 105 -3.30 -13.68 -19.00
N LEU A 106 -3.21 -14.89 -19.57
CA LEU A 106 -4.39 -15.67 -19.96
C LEU A 106 -5.19 -16.12 -18.73
N GLU A 107 -4.50 -16.61 -17.69
CA GLU A 107 -5.13 -17.02 -16.44
C GLU A 107 -5.87 -15.86 -15.76
N LEU A 108 -5.27 -14.67 -15.74
CA LEU A 108 -5.90 -13.48 -15.18
C LEU A 108 -7.10 -13.02 -16.00
N ILE A 109 -7.07 -13.13 -17.33
CA ILE A 109 -8.24 -12.84 -18.18
C ILE A 109 -9.38 -13.81 -17.87
N GLU A 110 -9.10 -15.11 -17.79
CA GLU A 110 -10.11 -16.11 -17.42
C GLU A 110 -10.65 -15.89 -16.01
N LEU A 111 -9.78 -15.56 -15.06
CA LEU A 111 -10.17 -15.24 -13.69
C LEU A 111 -11.09 -14.01 -13.64
N GLN A 112 -10.68 -12.92 -14.29
CA GLN A 112 -11.37 -11.61 -14.26
C GLN A 112 -12.75 -11.65 -14.90
N THR A 113 -12.94 -12.48 -15.91
CA THR A 113 -14.21 -12.65 -16.62
C THR A 113 -15.16 -13.64 -15.92
N ASN A 114 -14.67 -14.41 -14.94
CA ASN A 114 -15.47 -15.37 -14.21
C ASN A 114 -16.21 -14.72 -13.01
N ASN A 115 -17.49 -14.44 -13.19
CA ASN A 115 -18.34 -13.83 -12.16
C ASN A 115 -18.46 -14.69 -10.88
N HIS A 116 -18.43 -16.02 -10.98
CA HIS A 116 -18.49 -16.90 -9.80
C HIS A 116 -17.22 -16.79 -8.96
N LEU A 117 -16.05 -16.74 -9.60
CA LEU A 117 -14.78 -16.53 -8.90
C LEU A 117 -14.71 -15.13 -8.29
N LYS A 118 -15.21 -14.11 -9.00
CA LYS A 118 -15.31 -12.74 -8.46
C LYS A 118 -16.17 -12.67 -7.20
N GLN A 119 -17.35 -13.32 -7.22
CA GLN A 119 -18.20 -13.41 -6.04
C GLN A 119 -17.53 -14.23 -4.92
N SER A 120 -16.86 -15.32 -5.26
CA SER A 120 -16.13 -16.14 -4.29
C SER A 120 -15.06 -15.31 -3.57
N PHE A 121 -14.25 -14.55 -4.31
CA PHE A 121 -13.20 -13.68 -3.76
C PHE A 121 -13.73 -12.66 -2.73
N LEU A 122 -14.93 -12.12 -2.95
CA LEU A 122 -15.55 -11.17 -2.03
C LEU A 122 -16.11 -11.81 -0.76
N ASN A 123 -16.42 -13.12 -0.81
CA ASN A 123 -17.14 -13.83 0.25
C ASN A 123 -16.26 -14.75 1.10
N MET A 124 -14.97 -14.91 0.78
CA MET A 124 -14.03 -15.74 1.53
C MET A 124 -12.70 -15.01 1.80
N SER A 125 -11.86 -15.56 2.67
CA SER A 125 -10.53 -14.98 2.88
C SER A 125 -9.64 -15.17 1.64
N LYS A 126 -8.66 -14.27 1.44
CA LYS A 126 -7.68 -14.38 0.33
C LYS A 126 -7.06 -15.78 0.24
N LEU A 127 -6.62 -16.32 1.37
CA LEU A 127 -5.97 -17.64 1.43
C LEU A 127 -6.91 -18.78 1.01
N GLU A 128 -8.17 -18.74 1.43
CA GLU A 128 -9.17 -19.73 1.03
C GLU A 128 -9.51 -19.62 -0.46
N PHE A 129 -9.60 -18.39 -0.97
CA PHE A 129 -9.83 -18.14 -2.38
C PHE A 129 -8.76 -18.79 -3.25
N TYR A 130 -7.49 -18.48 -3.03
CA TYR A 130 -6.40 -19.05 -3.84
C TYR A 130 -6.30 -20.57 -3.69
N LYS A 131 -6.61 -21.13 -2.52
CA LYS A 131 -6.70 -22.60 -2.32
C LYS A 131 -7.85 -23.25 -3.08
N SER A 132 -8.93 -22.51 -3.36
CA SER A 132 -10.10 -23.01 -4.07
C SER A 132 -9.93 -23.03 -5.60
N LEU A 133 -8.92 -22.34 -6.13
CA LEU A 133 -8.67 -22.27 -7.57
C LEU A 133 -8.30 -23.64 -8.15
N SER A 134 -8.79 -23.91 -9.37
CA SER A 134 -8.45 -25.10 -10.13
C SER A 134 -6.97 -25.08 -10.50
N LYS A 135 -6.20 -26.06 -10.02
CA LYS A 135 -4.78 -26.24 -10.40
C LYS A 135 -4.57 -26.50 -11.90
N VAL A 136 -5.61 -26.96 -12.59
CA VAL A 136 -5.56 -27.21 -14.03
C VAL A 136 -5.77 -25.91 -14.81
N SER A 137 -6.65 -25.03 -14.31
CA SER A 137 -7.02 -23.79 -15.00
C SER A 137 -6.13 -22.60 -14.61
N PHE A 138 -5.61 -22.59 -13.38
CA PHE A 138 -4.82 -21.48 -12.84
C PHE A 138 -3.45 -21.92 -12.25
N PRO A 139 -2.67 -22.77 -12.94
CA PRO A 139 -1.40 -23.28 -12.40
C PRO A 139 -0.39 -22.16 -12.07
N HIS A 140 -0.26 -21.14 -12.92
CA HIS A 140 0.73 -20.07 -12.71
C HIS A 140 0.29 -19.12 -11.59
N LEU A 141 -0.99 -18.74 -11.55
CA LEU A 141 -1.55 -17.89 -10.51
C LEU A 141 -1.49 -18.55 -9.12
N ILE A 142 -1.68 -19.86 -9.04
CA ILE A 142 -1.50 -20.60 -7.78
C ILE A 142 -0.03 -20.68 -7.40
N SER A 143 0.89 -20.84 -8.35
CA SER A 143 2.33 -20.85 -8.06
C SER A 143 2.88 -19.48 -7.63
N HIS A 144 2.16 -18.42 -8.00
CA HIS A 144 2.50 -17.04 -7.68
C HIS A 144 2.21 -16.65 -6.22
N VAL A 145 1.26 -17.35 -5.58
CA VAL A 145 0.65 -16.99 -4.28
C VAL A 145 1.08 -17.93 -3.16
#